data_AF-A0A2A4VGH3-F1
#
_entry.id   AF-A0A2A4VGH3-F1
#
_cell.length_a   1.000
_cell.length_b   1.000
_cell.length_c   1.000
_cell.angle_alpha   90.00
_cell.angle_beta   90.00
_cell.angle_gamma   90.00
#
_symmetry.space_group_name_H-M   'P 1'
#
loop_
_entity.id
_entity.type
_entity.pdbx_description
1 polymer ?
#
loop_
_entity_poly.entity_id
_entity_poly.type
_entity_poly.pdbx_seq_one_letter_code
_entity_poly.pdbx_strand_id
1 'polypeptide(L)'
;MSGKSGNIYSPQINRIRASLLNGEGMSSLIEEFDEKDLGRSLAFLTTFESTSAIQKILGKPASDLRILCDVNFSYALTHMIYENIGIPHFTFSKRTKDEFSLVTNCKGSIKQNSSDKALYEYAQSNDYDVILSCDKNLSGSNDLCYIANHHFSNKADQPAIVIIPVGVNKGLDFIKVNGSEIIDTAGKHENAVIDLT
;
A
#
# COMPACT_ATOMS: atom_id res chain seq x y z
N MET A 1 37.16 8.52 1.45
CA MET A 1 36.39 8.19 0.23
C MET A 1 34.96 8.65 0.46
N SER A 2 34.55 9.77 -0.13
CA SER A 2 33.19 10.29 -0.06
C SER A 2 32.30 9.46 -1.00
N GLY A 3 31.51 8.55 -0.42
CA GLY A 3 30.46 7.87 -1.16
C GLY A 3 29.45 8.92 -1.60
N LYS A 4 29.37 9.17 -2.91
CA LYS A 4 28.28 9.95 -3.49
C LYS A 4 26.97 9.28 -3.05
N SER A 5 26.22 9.95 -2.17
CA SER A 5 24.83 9.63 -1.92
C SER A 5 24.06 9.90 -3.21
N GLY A 6 24.02 8.89 -4.10
CA GLY A 6 23.17 8.93 -5.28
C GLY A 6 21.75 9.18 -4.82
N ASN A 7 21.08 10.16 -5.43
CA ASN A 7 19.69 10.43 -5.12
C ASN A 7 18.88 9.16 -5.40
N ILE A 8 18.33 8.53 -4.35
CA ILE A 8 17.59 7.27 -4.42
C ILE A 8 16.18 7.46 -5.00
N TYR A 9 15.77 8.71 -5.18
CA TYR A 9 14.45 9.06 -5.70
C TYR A 9 14.49 9.28 -7.21
N SER A 10 13.47 8.79 -7.91
CA SER A 10 13.26 9.16 -9.30
C SER A 10 13.05 10.68 -9.43
N PRO A 11 13.30 11.28 -10.61
CA PRO A 11 13.05 12.71 -10.82
C PRO A 11 11.61 13.13 -10.48
N GLN A 12 10.64 12.25 -10.72
CA GLN A 12 9.23 12.49 -10.42
C GLN A 12 8.96 12.52 -8.90
N ILE A 13 9.50 11.55 -8.14
CA ILE A 13 9.36 11.53 -6.68
C ILE A 13 10.04 12.75 -6.06
N ASN A 14 11.20 13.16 -6.57
CA ASN A 14 11.87 14.39 -6.13
C ASN A 14 11.01 15.64 -6.34
N ARG A 15 10.32 15.73 -7.47
CA ARG A 15 9.41 16.86 -7.76
C ARG A 15 8.23 16.88 -6.80
N ILE A 16 7.51 15.77 -6.68
CA ILE A 16 6.35 15.66 -5.77
C ILE A 16 6.76 15.99 -4.34
N ARG A 17 7.89 15.43 -3.88
CA ARG A 17 8.45 15.72 -2.56
C ARG A 17 8.77 17.21 -2.38
N ALA A 18 9.42 17.84 -3.35
CA ALA A 18 9.76 19.26 -3.28
C ALA A 18 8.52 20.14 -3.23
N SER A 19 7.52 19.87 -4.06
CA SER A 19 6.22 20.54 -4.06
C SER A 19 5.52 20.44 -2.71
N LEU A 20 5.43 19.23 -2.13
CA LEU A 20 4.85 19.01 -0.80
C LEU A 20 5.61 19.77 0.29
N LEU A 21 6.94 19.79 0.25
CA LEU A 21 7.77 20.53 1.21
C LEU A 21 7.66 22.04 1.06
N ASN A 22 7.36 22.53 -0.13
CA ASN A 22 7.13 23.95 -0.42
C ASN A 22 5.69 24.38 -0.10
N GLY A 23 4.85 23.47 0.39
CA GLY A 23 3.46 23.76 0.77
C GLY A 23 2.52 23.90 -0.42
N GLU A 24 2.86 23.36 -1.59
CA GLU A 24 1.93 23.31 -2.71
C GLU A 24 0.70 22.49 -2.33
N GLY A 25 -0.48 23.04 -2.64
CA GLY A 25 -1.74 22.37 -2.38
C GLY A 25 -1.87 21.12 -3.24
N MET A 26 -2.46 20.07 -2.67
CA MET A 26 -2.63 18.79 -3.35
C MET A 26 -3.44 18.90 -4.66
N SER A 27 -4.37 19.86 -4.74
CA SER A 27 -5.13 20.14 -5.96
C SER A 27 -4.22 20.50 -7.14
N SER A 28 -3.16 21.28 -6.92
CA SER A 28 -2.20 21.65 -7.97
C SER A 28 -1.35 20.46 -8.43
N LEU A 29 -0.98 19.58 -7.50
CA LEU A 29 -0.25 18.36 -7.82
C LEU A 29 -1.09 17.39 -8.67
N ILE A 30 -2.38 17.24 -8.36
CA ILE A 30 -3.31 16.40 -9.12
C ILE A 30 -3.54 16.94 -10.55
N GLU A 31 -3.44 18.25 -10.76
CA GLU A 31 -3.49 18.84 -12.10
C GLU A 31 -2.21 18.56 -12.91
N GLU A 32 -1.05 18.43 -12.24
CA GLU A 32 0.25 18.21 -12.89
C GLU A 32 0.56 16.73 -13.15
N PHE A 33 0.12 15.83 -12.27
CA PHE A 33 0.52 14.41 -12.28
C PHE A 33 -0.69 13.46 -12.29
N ASP A 34 -0.50 12.28 -12.89
CA ASP A 34 -1.49 11.20 -12.81
C ASP A 34 -1.73 10.80 -11.35
N GLU A 35 -3.00 10.62 -10.97
CA GLU A 35 -3.36 10.33 -9.58
C GLU A 35 -2.72 9.04 -9.05
N LYS A 36 -2.52 8.02 -9.89
CA LYS A 36 -1.87 6.77 -9.46
C LYS A 36 -0.38 6.96 -9.26
N ASP A 37 0.26 7.81 -10.07
CA ASP A 37 1.66 8.17 -9.89
C ASP A 37 1.88 8.99 -8.61
N LEU A 38 0.95 9.90 -8.29
CA LEU A 38 0.93 10.63 -7.02
C LEU A 38 0.71 9.69 -5.83
N GLY A 39 -0.28 8.79 -5.92
CA GLY A 39 -0.53 7.77 -4.90
C GLY A 39 0.70 6.90 -4.65
N ARG A 40 1.34 6.41 -5.72
CA ARG A 40 2.57 5.64 -5.63
C ARG A 40 3.70 6.41 -4.96
N SER A 41 3.88 7.68 -5.34
CA SER A 41 4.90 8.54 -4.75
C SER A 41 4.62 8.82 -3.27
N LEU A 42 3.35 9.00 -2.89
CA LEU A 42 2.93 9.17 -1.50
C LEU A 42 3.25 7.95 -0.64
N ALA A 43 2.86 6.75 -1.08
CA ALA A 43 3.19 5.49 -0.42
C ALA A 43 4.69 5.31 -0.27
N PHE A 44 5.44 5.65 -1.32
CA PHE A 44 6.89 5.58 -1.25
C PHE A 44 7.47 6.55 -0.20
N LEU A 45 7.04 7.81 -0.20
CA LEU A 45 7.50 8.80 0.76
C LEU A 45 7.16 8.40 2.20
N THR A 46 5.93 7.95 2.45
CA THR A 46 5.47 7.50 3.78
C THR A 46 6.21 6.26 4.29
N THR A 47 6.78 5.45 3.40
CA THR A 47 7.56 4.25 3.75
C THR A 47 9.02 4.57 4.13
N PHE A 48 9.68 5.51 3.42
CA PHE A 48 11.14 5.64 3.47
C PHE A 48 11.67 7.00 3.95
N GLU A 49 10.90 8.07 3.80
CA GLU A 49 11.29 9.34 4.39
C GLU A 49 11.16 9.21 5.91
N SER A 50 12.14 9.71 6.67
CA SER A 50 12.08 9.67 8.14
C SER A 50 10.68 10.08 8.60
N THR A 51 10.03 9.25 9.42
CA THR A 51 8.60 9.39 9.74
C THR A 51 8.25 10.83 10.13
N SER A 52 9.16 11.54 10.81
CA SER A 52 9.01 12.94 11.20
C SER A 52 8.84 13.97 10.07
N ALA A 53 9.44 13.77 8.89
CA ALA A 53 9.38 14.73 7.78
C ALA A 53 8.04 14.65 7.06
N ILE A 54 7.59 13.43 6.78
CA ILE A 54 6.27 13.18 6.19
C ILE A 54 5.15 13.45 7.20
N GLN A 55 5.36 13.15 8.48
CA GLN A 55 4.39 13.48 9.52
C GLN A 55 4.11 14.98 9.67
N LYS A 56 5.08 15.83 9.33
CA LYS A 56 4.85 17.29 9.30
C LYS A 56 3.94 17.72 8.15
N ILE A 57 3.89 16.94 7.07
CA ILE A 57 3.14 17.26 5.85
C ILE A 57 1.76 16.60 5.89
N LEU A 58 1.70 15.31 6.18
CA LEU A 58 0.49 14.48 6.09
C LEU A 58 -0.12 14.16 7.46
N GLY A 59 0.52 14.53 8.56
CA GLY A 59 0.14 14.06 9.90
C GLY A 59 0.62 12.65 10.19
N LYS A 60 0.16 12.06 11.30
CA LYS A 60 0.48 10.67 11.65
C LYS A 60 -0.46 9.71 10.94
N PRO A 61 -0.01 8.51 10.55
CA PRO A 61 -0.93 7.49 10.08
C PRO A 61 -1.86 7.06 11.22
N ALA A 62 -3.02 6.48 10.87
CA ALA A 62 -3.95 5.96 11.88
C ALA A 62 -3.34 4.85 12.76
N SER A 63 -2.43 4.05 12.19
CA SER A 63 -1.68 3.02 12.89
C SER A 63 -0.33 2.76 12.21
N ASP A 64 0.51 1.94 12.85
CA ASP A 64 1.78 1.47 12.30
C ASP A 64 1.62 0.24 11.39
N LEU A 65 0.39 -0.18 11.08
CA LEU A 65 0.13 -1.35 10.23
C LEU A 65 0.73 -1.15 8.83
N ARG A 66 1.40 -2.17 8.32
CA ARG A 66 1.99 -2.21 6.98
C ARG A 66 0.99 -2.81 6.01
N ILE A 67 0.55 -2.00 5.06
CA ILE A 67 -0.54 -2.33 4.15
C ILE A 67 0.00 -2.57 2.75
N LEU A 68 -0.08 -3.80 2.25
CA LEU A 68 0.29 -4.13 0.89
C LEU A 68 -0.88 -3.89 -0.07
N CYS A 69 -0.76 -2.91 -0.94
CA CYS A 69 -1.73 -2.64 -2.00
C CYS A 69 -1.43 -3.49 -3.22
N ASP A 70 -2.38 -4.34 -3.61
CA ASP A 70 -2.29 -5.23 -4.76
C ASP A 70 -2.06 -4.48 -6.08
N VAL A 71 -2.75 -3.34 -6.26
CA VAL A 71 -2.64 -2.47 -7.43
C VAL A 71 -2.27 -1.04 -7.03
N ASN A 72 -1.81 -0.24 -7.99
CA ASN A 72 -1.64 1.21 -7.80
C ASN A 72 -3.01 1.87 -7.62
N PHE A 73 -3.28 2.34 -6.40
CA PHE A 73 -4.45 3.14 -6.08
C PHE A 73 -4.23 4.62 -6.45
N SER A 74 -5.32 5.36 -6.65
CA SER A 74 -5.23 6.81 -6.81
C SER A 74 -4.68 7.46 -5.55
N TYR A 75 -4.18 8.69 -5.69
CA TYR A 75 -3.74 9.52 -4.56
C TYR A 75 -4.81 9.58 -3.46
N ALA A 76 -6.06 9.89 -3.83
CA ALA A 76 -7.15 10.04 -2.86
C ALA A 76 -7.34 8.77 -2.03
N LEU A 77 -7.35 7.60 -2.67
CA LEU A 77 -7.52 6.33 -1.96
C LEU A 77 -6.28 5.98 -1.13
N THR A 78 -5.08 6.26 -1.64
CA THR A 78 -3.82 6.04 -0.90
C THR A 78 -3.75 6.92 0.36
N HIS A 79 -4.16 8.18 0.25
CA HIS A 79 -4.22 9.11 1.38
C HIS A 79 -5.27 8.66 2.40
N MET A 80 -6.44 8.21 1.95
CA MET A 80 -7.48 7.67 2.83
C MET A 80 -7.00 6.44 3.62
N ILE A 81 -6.25 5.53 2.98
CA ILE A 81 -5.62 4.38 3.66
C ILE A 81 -4.65 4.88 4.74
N TYR A 82 -3.82 5.87 4.44
CA TYR A 82 -2.88 6.47 5.40
C TYR A 82 -3.60 7.05 6.63
N GLU A 83 -4.65 7.83 6.39
CA GLU A 83 -5.38 8.55 7.45
C GLU A 83 -6.28 7.66 8.31
N ASN A 84 -6.71 6.49 7.81
CA ASN A 84 -7.76 5.69 8.47
C ASN A 84 -7.35 4.25 8.79
N ILE A 85 -6.24 3.76 8.22
CA ILE A 85 -5.78 2.39 8.43
C ILE A 85 -4.32 2.38 8.86
N GLY A 86 -3.39 2.69 7.96
CA GLY A 86 -1.96 2.46 8.17
C GLY A 86 -1.10 2.84 6.97
N ILE A 87 0.14 2.37 6.94
CA ILE A 87 1.16 2.82 5.97
C ILE A 87 1.03 2.02 4.66
N PRO A 88 0.62 2.65 3.54
CA PRO A 88 0.43 1.95 2.26
C PRO A 88 1.75 1.67 1.55
N HIS A 89 1.90 0.45 1.04
CA HIS A 89 3.04 -0.02 0.26
C HIS A 89 2.50 -0.62 -1.05
N PHE A 90 3.10 -0.26 -2.19
CA PHE A 90 2.71 -0.85 -3.48
C PHE A 90 3.65 -2.00 -3.88
N THR A 91 3.13 -2.93 -4.68
CA THR A 91 3.90 -3.99 -5.33
C THR A 91 4.76 -3.40 -6.46
N PHE A 92 6.03 -3.12 -6.17
CA PHE A 92 6.91 -2.43 -7.13
C PHE A 92 7.40 -3.36 -8.25
N SER A 93 7.27 -2.90 -9.50
CA SER A 93 7.77 -3.65 -10.65
C SER A 93 9.28 -3.43 -10.82
N LYS A 94 10.01 -4.51 -11.12
CA LYS A 94 11.42 -4.44 -11.58
C LYS A 94 11.62 -3.73 -12.93
N ARG A 95 10.54 -3.25 -13.58
CA ARG A 95 10.52 -2.96 -15.01
C ARG A 95 11.15 -1.60 -15.36
N THR A 96 11.20 -0.68 -14.41
CA THR A 96 12.10 0.47 -14.47
C THR A 96 13.24 0.20 -13.49
N LYS A 97 14.49 0.32 -13.94
CA LYS A 97 15.68 0.26 -13.05
C LYS A 97 15.63 1.31 -11.92
N ASP A 98 14.69 2.24 -12.02
CA ASP A 98 14.44 3.37 -11.13
C ASP A 98 13.21 3.19 -10.22
N GLU A 99 12.52 2.04 -10.26
CA GLU A 99 11.53 1.64 -9.27
C GLU A 99 12.15 0.63 -8.30
N PHE A 100 12.54 1.16 -7.14
CA PHE A 100 12.84 0.51 -5.88
C PHE A 100 13.21 -0.98 -5.94
N SER A 101 14.52 -1.23 -5.85
CA SER A 101 14.95 -2.38 -5.06
C SER A 101 14.56 -2.08 -3.62
N LEU A 102 13.59 -2.80 -3.06
CA LEU A 102 13.44 -2.88 -1.61
C LEU A 102 14.82 -3.21 -1.04
N VAL A 103 15.38 -2.27 -0.29
CA VAL A 103 16.77 -2.33 0.16
C VAL A 103 16.95 -3.53 1.08
N THR A 104 17.74 -4.49 0.60
CA THR A 104 18.52 -5.56 1.26
C THR A 104 17.89 -6.54 2.26
N ASN A 105 16.72 -6.29 2.86
CA ASN A 105 16.16 -7.17 3.90
C ASN A 105 14.81 -7.82 3.56
N CYS A 106 14.12 -7.35 2.51
CA CYS A 106 12.90 -8.01 2.04
C CYS A 106 13.25 -9.29 1.26
N LYS A 107 12.62 -10.41 1.60
CA LYS A 107 12.82 -11.68 0.88
C LYS A 107 12.08 -11.62 -0.46
N GLY A 108 12.83 -11.38 -1.53
CA GLY A 108 12.33 -11.49 -2.91
C GLY A 108 11.78 -10.18 -3.49
N SER A 109 11.29 -10.28 -4.73
CA SER A 109 10.64 -9.19 -5.46
C SER A 109 9.38 -9.73 -6.11
N ILE A 110 8.23 -9.13 -5.86
CA ILE A 110 7.01 -9.45 -6.60
C ILE A 110 7.07 -8.78 -7.98
N LYS A 111 6.74 -9.52 -9.04
CA LYS A 111 6.71 -8.96 -10.41
C LYS A 111 5.34 -8.36 -10.69
N GLN A 112 5.28 -7.40 -11.60
CA GLN A 112 4.00 -6.99 -12.20
C GLN A 112 3.29 -8.22 -12.77
N ASN A 113 1.99 -8.36 -12.49
CA ASN A 113 1.16 -9.52 -12.86
C ASN A 113 1.58 -10.85 -12.18
N SER A 114 2.17 -10.79 -10.99
CA SER A 114 2.29 -12.00 -10.15
C SER A 114 0.90 -12.46 -9.73
N SER A 115 0.73 -13.75 -9.49
CA SER A 115 -0.54 -14.27 -8.97
C SER A 115 -0.81 -13.76 -7.56
N ASP A 116 -2.09 -13.63 -7.21
CA ASP A 116 -2.59 -13.39 -5.86
C ASP A 116 -1.95 -14.29 -4.79
N LYS A 117 -1.71 -15.57 -5.09
CA LYS A 117 -0.92 -16.45 -4.23
C LYS A 117 0.51 -15.95 -3.98
N ALA A 118 1.20 -15.48 -5.00
CA ALA A 118 2.56 -14.95 -4.86
C ALA A 118 2.55 -13.61 -4.11
N LEU A 119 1.49 -12.82 -4.25
CA LEU A 119 1.24 -11.62 -3.45
C LEU A 119 1.09 -11.94 -1.97
N TYR A 120 0.25 -12.94 -1.65
CA TYR A 120 0.04 -13.41 -0.30
C TYR A 120 1.32 -13.96 0.34
N GLU A 121 2.03 -14.87 -0.35
CA GLU A 121 3.30 -15.44 0.14
C GLU A 121 4.38 -14.36 0.34
N TYR A 122 4.41 -13.36 -0.53
CA TYR A 122 5.30 -12.21 -0.39
C TYR A 122 4.95 -11.37 0.83
N ALA A 123 3.66 -11.08 1.04
CA ALA A 123 3.20 -10.31 2.17
C ALA A 123 3.51 -11.01 3.50
N GLN A 124 3.26 -12.32 3.58
CA GLN A 124 3.59 -13.17 4.72
C GLN A 124 5.11 -13.19 4.97
N SER A 125 5.93 -13.39 3.93
CA SER A 125 7.39 -13.47 4.06
C SER A 125 8.07 -12.16 4.46
N ASN A 126 7.34 -11.05 4.42
CA ASN A 126 7.84 -9.70 4.69
C ASN A 126 7.04 -9.00 5.80
N ASP A 127 6.30 -9.76 6.61
CA ASP A 127 5.56 -9.30 7.80
C ASP A 127 4.66 -8.09 7.50
N TYR A 128 3.86 -8.19 6.43
CA TYR A 128 2.76 -7.26 6.20
C TYR A 128 1.55 -7.65 7.05
N ASP A 129 0.79 -6.67 7.49
CA ASP A 129 -0.37 -6.90 8.34
C ASP A 129 -1.64 -7.12 7.51
N VAL A 130 -1.77 -6.37 6.40
CA VAL A 130 -2.97 -6.36 5.56
C VAL A 130 -2.58 -6.34 4.08
N ILE A 131 -3.33 -7.06 3.24
CA ILE A 131 -3.40 -6.88 1.80
C ILE A 131 -4.70 -6.16 1.45
N LEU A 132 -4.62 -5.05 0.72
CA LEU A 132 -5.76 -4.37 0.12
C LEU A 132 -5.83 -4.67 -1.37
N SER A 133 -6.95 -5.22 -1.82
CA SER A 133 -7.21 -5.47 -3.24
C SER A 133 -8.54 -4.88 -3.68
N CYS A 134 -8.65 -4.57 -4.97
CA CYS A 134 -9.92 -4.25 -5.62
C CYS A 134 -10.44 -5.43 -6.47
N ASP A 135 -9.81 -6.60 -6.36
CA ASP A 135 -10.22 -7.75 -7.16
C ASP A 135 -11.59 -8.25 -6.71
N LYS A 136 -12.45 -8.45 -7.70
CA LYS A 136 -13.81 -8.96 -7.55
C LYS A 136 -13.98 -10.35 -8.14
N ASN A 137 -12.96 -10.83 -8.85
CA ASN A 137 -13.07 -12.01 -9.70
C ASN A 137 -12.66 -13.27 -8.95
N LEU A 138 -13.57 -13.82 -8.15
CA LEU A 138 -13.48 -15.14 -7.52
C LEU A 138 -13.17 -16.25 -8.55
N SER A 139 -11.92 -16.45 -8.94
CA SER A 139 -11.57 -17.39 -10.01
C SER A 139 -10.35 -18.24 -9.69
N GLY A 140 -10.61 -19.34 -8.96
CA GLY A 140 -9.67 -20.43 -8.78
C GLY A 140 -8.91 -20.40 -7.46
N SER A 141 -8.11 -21.44 -7.22
CA SER A 141 -7.50 -21.69 -5.90
C SER A 141 -6.37 -20.74 -5.51
N ASN A 142 -5.97 -19.86 -6.43
CA ASN A 142 -4.86 -18.93 -6.24
C ASN A 142 -5.32 -17.49 -5.99
N ASP A 143 -6.62 -17.23 -6.06
CA ASP A 143 -7.26 -15.92 -5.89
C ASP A 143 -7.23 -15.46 -4.43
N LEU A 144 -7.03 -14.17 -4.17
CA LEU A 144 -6.93 -13.62 -2.82
C LEU A 144 -8.18 -13.90 -1.98
N CYS A 145 -9.37 -13.79 -2.57
CA CYS A 145 -10.62 -14.09 -1.86
C CYS A 145 -10.74 -15.59 -1.60
N TYR A 146 -10.30 -16.45 -2.52
CA TYR A 146 -10.25 -17.90 -2.27
C TYR A 146 -9.24 -18.23 -1.17
N ILE A 147 -8.04 -17.66 -1.20
CA ILE A 147 -6.99 -17.84 -0.20
C ILE A 147 -7.52 -17.43 1.17
N ALA A 148 -8.12 -16.25 1.27
CA ALA A 148 -8.74 -15.77 2.49
C ALA A 148 -9.87 -16.70 2.99
N ASN A 149 -10.66 -17.28 2.07
CA ASN A 149 -11.74 -18.22 2.39
C ASN A 149 -11.29 -19.67 2.65
N HIS A 150 -10.09 -20.09 2.26
CA HIS A 150 -9.61 -21.48 2.41
C HIS A 150 -8.47 -21.65 3.42
N HIS A 151 -7.71 -20.61 3.73
CA HIS A 151 -6.61 -20.68 4.72
C HIS A 151 -7.07 -20.64 6.20
N PHE A 152 -8.36 -20.86 6.48
CA PHE A 152 -8.93 -20.94 7.85
C PHE A 152 -8.42 -22.10 8.73
N SER A 153 -7.51 -22.95 8.24
CA SER A 153 -7.04 -24.13 8.97
C SER A 153 -5.76 -23.94 9.78
N ASN A 154 -5.02 -22.83 9.63
CA ASN A 154 -3.85 -22.51 10.46
C ASN A 154 -3.97 -21.11 11.09
N LYS A 155 -4.19 -21.08 12.41
CA LYS A 155 -4.49 -19.90 13.24
C LYS A 155 -3.33 -18.91 13.47
N ALA A 156 -2.32 -18.88 12.61
CA ALA A 156 -1.09 -18.10 12.87
C ALA A 156 -0.57 -17.25 11.71
N ASP A 157 -1.18 -17.30 10.52
CA ASP A 157 -0.53 -16.74 9.33
C ASP A 157 -1.17 -15.43 8.88
N GLN A 158 -0.53 -14.30 9.21
CA GLN A 158 -0.68 -13.02 8.51
C GLN A 158 -0.42 -13.17 7.00
N PRO A 159 -0.90 -12.24 6.14
CA PRO A 159 -1.70 -11.02 6.42
C PRO A 159 -3.23 -11.18 6.28
N ALA A 160 -4.00 -10.30 6.91
CA ALA A 160 -5.42 -10.14 6.62
C ALA A 160 -5.65 -9.65 5.18
N ILE A 161 -6.77 -10.03 4.55
CA ILE A 161 -7.08 -9.67 3.16
C ILE A 161 -8.39 -8.88 3.12
N VAL A 162 -8.35 -7.65 2.62
CA VAL A 162 -9.53 -6.79 2.52
C VAL A 162 -9.80 -6.45 1.06
N ILE A 163 -11.04 -6.69 0.64
CA ILE A 163 -11.51 -6.41 -0.70
C ILE A 163 -12.26 -5.08 -0.70
N ILE A 164 -11.69 -4.09 -1.39
CA ILE A 164 -12.27 -2.76 -1.53
C ILE A 164 -13.26 -2.77 -2.70
N PRO A 165 -14.46 -2.20 -2.53
CA PRO A 165 -15.41 -2.06 -3.63
C PRO A 165 -14.83 -1.24 -4.79
N VAL A 166 -14.86 -1.78 -6.02
CA VAL A 166 -14.45 -1.04 -7.22
C VAL A 166 -15.29 0.22 -7.42
N GLY A 167 -14.59 1.33 -7.67
CA GLY A 167 -15.11 2.67 -7.90
C GLY A 167 -14.54 3.64 -6.86
N VAL A 168 -13.91 4.73 -7.31
CA VAL A 168 -13.14 5.64 -6.43
C VAL A 168 -13.94 6.07 -5.22
N ASN A 169 -15.15 6.64 -5.40
CA ASN A 169 -15.98 7.09 -4.27
C ASN A 169 -16.37 5.96 -3.32
N LYS A 170 -16.68 4.78 -3.85
CA LYS A 170 -17.05 3.61 -3.03
C LYS A 170 -15.88 3.12 -2.19
N GLY A 171 -14.68 3.09 -2.77
CA GLY A 171 -13.46 2.73 -2.04
C GLY A 171 -13.12 3.75 -0.96
N LEU A 172 -13.25 5.05 -1.25
CA LEU A 172 -13.01 6.11 -0.27
C LEU A 172 -13.98 6.00 0.92
N ASP A 173 -15.27 5.85 0.64
CA ASP A 173 -16.30 5.71 1.69
C ASP A 173 -16.09 4.44 2.51
N PHE A 174 -15.76 3.32 1.86
CA PHE A 174 -15.47 2.05 2.53
C PHE A 174 -14.32 2.18 3.52
N ILE A 175 -13.19 2.76 3.12
CA ILE A 175 -12.01 2.93 3.99
C ILE A 175 -12.33 3.87 5.16
N LYS A 176 -13.10 4.93 4.91
CA LYS A 176 -13.52 5.88 5.94
C LYS A 176 -14.42 5.26 7.00
N VAL A 177 -15.36 4.41 6.59
CA VAL A 177 -16.34 3.79 7.49
C VAL A 177 -15.72 2.60 8.24
N ASN A 178 -14.89 1.80 7.56
CA ASN A 178 -14.45 0.50 8.07
C ASN A 178 -13.00 0.48 8.57
N GLY A 179 -12.27 1.61 8.50
CA GLY A 179 -10.84 1.66 8.85
C GLY A 179 -10.52 1.11 10.24
N SER A 180 -11.31 1.43 11.26
CA SER A 180 -11.11 0.90 12.62
C SER A 180 -11.31 -0.61 12.73
N GLU A 181 -12.28 -1.16 12.00
CA GLU A 181 -12.53 -2.61 11.99
C GLU A 181 -11.40 -3.36 11.28
N ILE A 182 -10.86 -2.78 10.21
CA ILE A 182 -9.67 -3.31 9.52
C ILE A 182 -8.47 -3.32 10.48
N ILE A 183 -8.24 -2.24 11.23
CA ILE A 183 -7.17 -2.17 12.24
C ILE A 183 -7.35 -3.25 13.30
N ASP A 184 -8.54 -3.37 13.88
CA ASP A 184 -8.83 -4.34 14.94
C ASP A 184 -8.66 -5.78 14.48
N THR A 185 -9.06 -6.08 13.24
CA THR A 185 -8.95 -7.41 12.64
C THR A 185 -7.49 -7.77 12.37
N ALA A 186 -6.73 -6.84 11.79
CA ALA A 186 -5.30 -7.01 11.56
C ALA A 186 -4.53 -7.23 12.87
N GLY A 187 -4.87 -6.46 13.92
CA GLY A 187 -4.27 -6.58 15.25
C GLY A 187 -4.57 -7.89 15.98
N LYS A 188 -5.62 -8.62 15.59
CA LYS A 188 -5.92 -9.96 16.12
C LYS A 188 -5.20 -11.08 15.37
N HIS A 189 -4.46 -10.76 14.30
CA HIS A 189 -3.80 -11.73 13.41
C HIS A 189 -4.77 -12.77 12.82
N GLU A 190 -6.01 -12.37 12.57
CA GLU A 190 -7.03 -13.24 11.98
C GLU A 190 -7.06 -13.02 10.46
N ASN A 191 -6.96 -14.11 9.69
CA ASN A 191 -7.29 -14.06 8.27
C ASN A 191 -8.80 -13.92 8.13
N ALA A 192 -9.26 -12.74 7.76
CA ALA A 192 -10.65 -12.46 7.45
C ALA A 192 -10.72 -11.81 6.07
N VAL A 193 -11.65 -12.27 5.24
CA VAL A 193 -12.21 -11.42 4.18
C VAL A 193 -13.14 -10.44 4.89
N ILE A 194 -12.76 -9.17 4.91
CA ILE A 194 -13.68 -8.11 5.33
C ILE A 194 -14.51 -7.72 4.10
N ASP A 195 -15.58 -8.49 3.85
CA ASP A 195 -16.61 -8.19 2.84
C ASP A 195 -17.79 -7.49 3.53
N LEU A 196 -17.66 -6.17 3.70
CA LEU A 196 -18.69 -5.33 4.30
C LEU A 196 -19.57 -4.79 3.16
N THR A 197 -20.55 -5.61 2.78
CA THR A 197 -21.60 -5.27 1.80
C THR A 197 -22.58 -4.23 2.32
#